data_AF-A0A061R856-F1
#
_entry.id   AF-A0A061R856-F1
#
_cell.length_a   1.000
_cell.length_b   1.000
_cell.length_c   1.000
_cell.angle_alpha   90.00
_cell.angle_beta   90.00
_cell.angle_gamma   90.00
#
_symmetry.space_group_name_H-M   'P 1'
#
loop_
_entity.id
_entity.type
_entity.pdbx_description
1 polymer ?
#
loop_
_entity_poly.entity_id
_entity_poly.type
_entity_poly.pdbx_seq_one_letter_code
_entity_poly.pdbx_strand_id
1 'polypeptide(L)'
;MIVKAPKLAAVSLEKLQEVDSLLTGALGLKRRDARRCLVRFPNLLNMSVSRNALPTIACLLEMGLTREEVAAMVVSMPPLLSLDFTPGSRQQRKARFFVEVMGKVWRLAAAGLGFEAVIPPLSPPPSP
;
A
#
# COMPACT_ATOMS: atom_id res chain seq x y z
N MET A 1 -19.42 -14.69 0.19
CA MET A 1 -18.42 -13.80 -0.44
C MET A 1 -18.73 -13.54 -1.91
N ILE A 2 -19.15 -14.56 -2.67
CA ILE A 2 -19.49 -14.45 -4.10
C ILE A 2 -20.59 -13.40 -4.36
N VAL A 3 -21.57 -13.29 -3.46
CA VAL A 3 -22.69 -12.33 -3.58
C VAL A 3 -22.25 -10.85 -3.57
N LYS A 4 -21.11 -10.52 -2.93
CA LYS A 4 -20.60 -9.13 -2.85
C LYS A 4 -19.65 -8.77 -3.98
N ALA A 5 -19.19 -9.75 -4.74
CA ALA A 5 -18.30 -9.56 -5.87
C ALA A 5 -18.56 -10.67 -6.90
N PRO A 6 -19.68 -10.62 -7.65
CA PRO A 6 -20.07 -11.65 -8.62
C PRO A 6 -18.99 -11.89 -9.70
N LYS A 7 -18.12 -10.90 -9.94
CA LYS A 7 -16.96 -11.01 -10.81
C LYS A 7 -15.95 -12.08 -10.38
N LEU A 8 -15.92 -12.48 -9.09
CA LEU A 8 -15.06 -13.58 -8.61
C LEU A 8 -15.38 -14.91 -9.31
N ALA A 9 -16.63 -15.12 -9.74
CA ALA A 9 -17.02 -16.33 -10.47
C ALA A 9 -16.48 -16.38 -11.91
N ALA A 10 -16.06 -15.24 -12.46
CA ALA A 10 -15.54 -15.12 -13.82
C ALA A 10 -14.00 -15.02 -13.88
N VAL A 11 -13.32 -14.97 -12.73
CA VAL A 11 -11.86 -14.82 -12.64
C VAL A 11 -11.20 -16.19 -12.68
N SER A 12 -10.13 -16.34 -13.47
CA SER A 12 -9.40 -17.61 -13.57
C SER A 12 -8.71 -17.98 -12.26
N LEU A 13 -8.53 -19.29 -12.02
CA LEU A 13 -7.80 -19.80 -10.86
C LEU A 13 -6.37 -19.25 -10.81
N GLU A 14 -5.71 -19.17 -11.97
CA GLU A 14 -4.37 -18.59 -12.11
C GLU A 14 -4.31 -17.16 -11.59
N LYS A 15 -5.32 -16.35 -11.91
CA LYS A 15 -5.37 -14.96 -11.46
C LYS A 15 -5.60 -14.86 -9.95
N LEU A 16 -6.41 -15.74 -9.39
CA LEU A 16 -6.61 -15.83 -7.94
C LEU A 16 -5.31 -16.22 -7.22
N GLN A 17 -4.55 -17.18 -7.77
CA GLN A 17 -3.25 -17.59 -7.24
C GLN A 17 -2.20 -16.48 -7.35
N GLU A 18 -2.19 -15.73 -8.46
CA GLU A 18 -1.29 -14.59 -8.65
C GLU A 18 -1.54 -13.52 -7.56
N VAL A 19 -2.81 -13.17 -7.32
CA VAL A 19 -3.17 -12.19 -6.29
C VAL A 19 -2.95 -12.73 -4.87
N ASP A 20 -3.20 -14.02 -4.62
CA ASP A 20 -2.91 -14.64 -3.32
C ASP A 20 -1.42 -14.67 -3.03
N SER A 21 -0.58 -15.03 -4.00
CA SER A 21 0.88 -15.03 -3.86
C SER A 21 1.45 -13.62 -3.62
N LEU A 22 0.85 -12.59 -4.22
CA LEU A 22 1.17 -11.19 -3.93
C LEU A 22 0.81 -10.82 -2.49
N LEU A 23 -0.45 -11.03 -2.09
CA LEU A 23 -0.95 -10.55 -0.80
C LEU A 23 -0.38 -11.35 0.38
N THR A 24 -0.36 -12.67 0.28
CA THR A 24 0.08 -13.53 1.38
C THR A 24 1.56 -13.88 1.29
N GLY A 25 2.09 -14.09 0.07
CA GLY A 25 3.51 -14.42 -0.13
C GLY A 25 4.41 -13.19 -0.11
N ALA A 26 4.21 -12.24 -1.02
CA ALA A 26 5.07 -11.06 -1.13
C ALA A 26 4.88 -10.05 0.01
N LEU A 27 3.65 -9.88 0.51
CA LEU A 27 3.34 -8.94 1.60
C LEU A 27 3.17 -9.61 2.97
N GLY A 28 3.11 -10.94 3.06
CA GLY A 28 2.97 -11.63 4.35
C GLY A 28 1.60 -11.42 5.02
N LEU A 29 0.57 -11.00 4.29
CA LEU A 29 -0.73 -10.70 4.89
C LEU A 29 -1.41 -11.97 5.43
N LYS A 30 -2.01 -11.84 6.61
CA LYS A 30 -2.93 -12.86 7.13
C LYS A 30 -4.12 -12.98 6.18
N ARG A 31 -4.65 -14.21 6.02
CA ARG A 31 -5.81 -14.50 5.15
C ARG A 31 -6.99 -13.54 5.37
N ARG A 32 -7.26 -13.14 6.62
CA ARG A 32 -8.33 -12.20 6.96
C ARG A 32 -8.14 -10.83 6.30
N ASP A 33 -6.91 -10.33 6.26
CA ASP A 33 -6.59 -9.01 5.73
C ASP A 33 -6.42 -9.05 4.21
N ALA A 34 -5.82 -10.11 3.66
CA ALA A 34 -5.82 -10.35 2.21
C ALA A 34 -7.25 -10.38 1.64
N ARG A 35 -8.16 -11.11 2.32
CA ARG A 35 -9.60 -11.14 2.01
C ARG A 35 -10.22 -9.75 2.09
N ARG A 36 -9.85 -8.94 3.09
CA ARG A 36 -10.36 -7.58 3.27
C ARG A 36 -9.91 -6.67 2.13
N CYS A 37 -8.65 -6.75 1.70
CA CYS A 37 -8.12 -6.04 0.55
C CYS A 37 -8.92 -6.37 -0.71
N LEU A 38 -9.13 -7.67 -0.97
CA LEU A 38 -9.81 -8.14 -2.16
C LEU A 38 -11.28 -7.69 -2.22
N VAL A 39 -11.98 -7.69 -1.09
CA VAL A 39 -13.37 -7.22 -1.01
C VAL A 39 -13.46 -5.70 -1.19
N ARG A 40 -12.52 -4.93 -0.63
CA ARG A 40 -12.53 -3.46 -0.75
C ARG A 40 -12.04 -2.98 -2.12
N PHE A 41 -11.20 -3.77 -2.78
CA PHE A 41 -10.62 -3.44 -4.06
C PHE A 41 -10.61 -4.66 -5.00
N PRO A 42 -11.79 -5.05 -5.51
CA PRO A 42 -11.91 -6.20 -6.41
C PRO A 42 -11.18 -6.01 -7.73
N ASN A 43 -10.84 -4.76 -8.11
CA ASN A 43 -10.08 -4.47 -9.32
C ASN A 43 -8.63 -5.02 -9.27
N LEU A 44 -8.16 -5.43 -8.09
CA LEU A 44 -6.91 -6.18 -7.93
C LEU A 44 -6.86 -7.45 -8.81
N LEU A 45 -8.02 -8.05 -9.10
CA LEU A 45 -8.15 -9.22 -9.96
C LEU A 45 -8.06 -8.90 -11.46
N ASN A 46 -8.10 -7.64 -11.86
CA ASN A 46 -8.03 -7.24 -13.28
C ASN A 46 -6.70 -6.56 -13.63
N MET A 47 -5.97 -6.04 -12.64
CA MET A 47 -4.69 -5.37 -12.86
C MET A 47 -3.53 -6.37 -13.00
N SER A 48 -2.48 -5.97 -13.70
CA SER A 48 -1.27 -6.78 -13.82
C SER A 48 -0.47 -6.71 -12.52
N VAL A 49 -0.23 -7.84 -11.86
CA VAL A 49 0.60 -7.87 -10.64
C VAL A 49 2.04 -7.51 -10.98
N SER A 50 2.56 -8.03 -12.08
CA SER A 50 3.93 -7.76 -12.55
C SER A 50 4.18 -6.32 -13.00
N ARG A 51 3.21 -5.66 -13.65
CA ARG A 51 3.40 -4.28 -14.13
C ARG A 51 3.02 -3.20 -13.12
N ASN A 52 2.18 -3.51 -12.14
CA ASN A 52 1.66 -2.50 -11.21
C ASN A 52 2.06 -2.79 -9.76
N ALA A 53 1.66 -3.94 -9.23
CA ALA A 53 1.78 -4.21 -7.80
C ALA A 53 3.24 -4.47 -7.37
N LEU A 54 3.98 -5.31 -8.10
CA LEU A 54 5.38 -5.61 -7.75
C LEU A 54 6.30 -4.37 -7.85
N PRO A 55 6.24 -3.53 -8.91
CA PRO A 55 7.01 -2.30 -8.97
C PRO A 55 6.68 -1.34 -7.82
N THR A 56 5.40 -1.24 -7.46
CA THR A 56 4.96 -0.42 -6.32
C THR A 56 5.59 -0.90 -5.02
N ILE A 57 5.52 -2.21 -4.74
CA ILE A 57 6.10 -2.80 -3.53
C ILE A 57 7.62 -2.62 -3.51
N ALA A 58 8.31 -2.94 -4.60
CA ALA A 58 9.76 -2.81 -4.70
C ALA A 58 10.19 -1.36 -4.44
N CYS A 59 9.51 -0.39 -5.06
CA CYS A 59 9.83 1.02 -4.88
C CYS A 59 9.64 1.49 -3.43
N LEU A 60 8.59 1.02 -2.76
CA LEU A 60 8.34 1.31 -1.35
C LEU A 60 9.43 0.71 -0.44
N LEU A 61 9.85 -0.52 -0.70
CA LEU A 61 10.95 -1.16 0.03
C LEU A 61 12.29 -0.44 -0.20
N GLU A 62 12.59 -0.04 -1.44
CA GLU A 62 13.78 0.76 -1.79
C GLU A 62 13.81 2.13 -1.10
N MET A 63 12.64 2.69 -0.78
CA MET A 63 12.52 3.93 0.02
C MET A 63 12.77 3.70 1.52
N GLY A 64 13.11 2.48 1.95
CA GLY A 64 13.45 2.15 3.34
C GLY A 64 12.25 1.72 4.19
N LEU A 65 11.11 1.42 3.56
CA LEU A 65 9.95 0.84 4.24
C LEU A 65 10.17 -0.65 4.47
N THR A 66 9.75 -1.16 5.62
CA THR A 66 9.72 -2.59 5.90
C THR A 66 8.55 -3.26 5.19
N ARG A 67 8.62 -4.58 5.02
CA ARG A 67 7.53 -5.36 4.41
C ARG A 67 6.23 -5.19 5.20
N GLU A 68 6.32 -5.16 6.54
CA GLU A 68 5.19 -5.02 7.45
C GLU A 68 4.51 -3.65 7.30
N GLU A 69 5.30 -2.60 7.17
CA GLU A 69 4.81 -1.24 6.93
C GLU A 69 4.10 -1.14 5.57
N VAL A 70 4.68 -1.70 4.50
CA VAL A 70 4.04 -1.75 3.18
C VAL A 70 2.76 -2.57 3.23
N ALA A 71 2.76 -3.71 3.92
CA ALA A 71 1.58 -4.55 4.10
C ALA A 71 0.45 -3.79 4.81
N ALA A 72 0.76 -3.05 5.87
CA ALA A 72 -0.21 -2.20 6.57
C ALA A 72 -0.80 -1.12 5.67
N MET A 73 0.03 -0.49 4.82
CA MET A 73 -0.42 0.49 3.82
C MET A 73 -1.35 -0.12 2.76
N VAL A 74 -1.04 -1.33 2.28
CA VAL A 74 -1.89 -2.04 1.32
C VAL A 74 -3.23 -2.44 1.95
N VAL A 75 -3.25 -2.81 3.23
CA VAL A 75 -4.51 -3.13 3.94
C VAL A 75 -5.37 -1.89 4.16
N SER A 76 -4.76 -0.75 4.49
CA SER A 76 -5.47 0.51 4.71
C SER A 76 -5.95 1.14 3.39
N MET A 77 -5.13 1.08 2.35
CA MET A 77 -5.41 1.62 1.02
C MET A 77 -5.01 0.63 -0.10
N PRO A 78 -5.83 -0.39 -0.38
CA PRO A 78 -5.53 -1.36 -1.44
C PRO A 78 -5.30 -0.76 -2.85
N PRO A 79 -5.95 0.36 -3.25
CA PRO A 79 -5.65 1.03 -4.52
C PRO A 79 -4.20 1.51 -4.67
N LEU A 80 -3.42 1.56 -3.58
CA LEU A 80 -1.99 1.86 -3.61
C LEU A 80 -1.25 1.04 -4.68
N LEU A 81 -1.58 -0.25 -4.80
CA LEU A 81 -0.94 -1.17 -5.74
C LEU A 81 -1.20 -0.85 -7.22
N SER A 82 -2.24 -0.06 -7.50
CA SER A 82 -2.61 0.37 -8.85
C SER A 82 -1.96 1.70 -9.27
N LEU A 83 -1.28 2.38 -8.34
CA LEU A 83 -0.61 3.64 -8.62
C LEU A 83 0.68 3.41 -9.40
N ASP A 84 1.09 4.45 -10.12
CA ASP A 84 2.36 4.46 -10.83
C ASP A 84 3.49 4.91 -9.88
N PHE A 85 4.38 3.96 -9.57
CA PHE A 85 5.59 4.15 -8.77
C PHE A 85 6.88 4.04 -9.58
N THR A 86 6.79 4.17 -10.91
CA THR A 86 8.00 4.22 -11.76
C THR A 86 8.95 5.34 -11.32
N PRO A 87 10.26 5.20 -11.59
CA PRO A 87 11.24 6.24 -11.28
C PRO A 87 10.86 7.60 -11.87
N GLY A 88 10.79 8.64 -11.03
CA GLY A 88 10.39 9.98 -11.41
C GLY A 88 8.88 10.21 -11.51
N SER A 89 8.05 9.19 -11.23
CA SER A 89 6.59 9.35 -11.19
C SER A 89 6.16 10.33 -10.08
N ARG A 90 4.98 10.93 -10.25
CA ARG A 90 4.40 11.85 -9.25
C ARG A 90 4.21 11.15 -7.90
N GLN A 91 3.78 9.90 -7.91
CA GLN A 91 3.49 9.18 -6.67
C GLN A 91 4.77 8.74 -5.97
N GLN A 92 5.81 8.32 -6.71
CA GLN A 92 7.11 8.07 -6.11
C GLN A 92 7.68 9.33 -5.44
N ARG A 93 7.65 10.49 -6.12
CA ARG A 93 8.13 11.76 -5.52
C ARG A 93 7.37 12.13 -4.25
N LYS A 94 6.05 11.98 -4.26
CA LYS A 94 5.22 12.19 -3.06
C LYS A 94 5.60 11.22 -1.96
N ALA A 95 5.63 9.92 -2.24
CA ALA A 95 5.96 8.89 -1.25
C ALA A 95 7.35 9.12 -0.67
N ARG A 96 8.36 9.43 -1.49
CA ARG A 96 9.71 9.77 -1.04
C ARG A 96 9.69 10.98 -0.12
N PHE A 97 9.02 12.06 -0.51
CA PHE A 97 8.87 13.23 0.35
C PHE A 97 8.21 12.87 1.68
N PHE A 98 7.15 12.05 1.67
CA PHE A 98 6.50 11.61 2.91
C PHE A 98 7.42 10.74 3.77
N VAL A 99 8.19 9.81 3.19
CA VAL A 99 9.09 8.93 3.96
C VAL A 99 10.28 9.70 4.51
N GLU A 100 10.87 10.59 3.71
CA GLU A 100 12.08 11.35 4.02
C GLU A 100 11.81 12.56 4.93
N VAL A 101 10.74 13.32 4.67
CA VAL A 101 10.42 14.56 5.39
C VAL A 101 9.52 14.32 6.59
N MET A 102 8.54 13.41 6.50
CA MET A 102 7.60 13.14 7.61
C MET A 102 8.10 12.05 8.57
N GLY A 103 9.24 11.41 8.30
CA GLY A 103 9.98 10.57 9.25
C GLY A 103 9.11 9.58 10.04
N LYS A 104 9.34 9.41 11.35
CA LYS A 104 8.66 8.41 12.21
C LYS A 104 7.15 8.65 12.45
N VAL A 105 6.59 9.78 12.01
CA VAL A 105 5.19 10.18 12.27
C VAL A 105 4.19 9.20 11.66
N TRP A 106 4.52 8.65 10.48
CA TRP A 106 3.65 7.70 9.79
C TRP A 106 3.71 6.28 10.38
N ARG A 107 4.81 5.89 11.05
CA ARG A 107 4.91 4.58 11.74
C ARG A 107 3.91 4.44 12.87
N LEU A 108 3.64 5.54 13.57
CA LEU A 108 2.68 5.60 14.67
C LEU A 108 1.23 5.65 14.16
N ALA A 109 0.98 6.34 13.04
CA ALA A 109 -0.33 6.35 12.38
C ALA A 109 -0.71 4.97 11.80
N ALA A 110 0.25 4.23 11.22
CA ALA A 110 0.04 2.86 10.75
C ALA A 110 -0.21 1.87 11.91
N ALA A 111 0.26 2.17 13.12
CA ALA A 111 -0.01 1.41 14.35
C ALA A 111 -1.36 1.76 15.01
N GLY A 112 -2.15 2.67 14.43
CA GLY A 112 -3.46 3.08 14.96
C GLY A 112 -3.41 4.14 16.06
N LEU A 113 -2.27 4.80 16.26
CA LEU A 113 -2.13 5.92 17.19
C LEU A 113 -2.44 7.24 16.45
N GLY A 114 -3.33 8.05 17.03
CA GLY A 114 -3.91 9.23 16.40
C GLY A 114 -2.89 10.32 16.00
N PHE A 115 -3.20 11.03 14.92
CA PHE A 115 -2.39 12.05 14.25
C PHE A 115 -2.09 13.29 15.12
N GLU A 116 -2.91 13.55 16.16
CA GLU A 116 -2.88 14.77 16.98
C GLU A 116 -1.64 14.94 17.87
N ALA A 117 -0.92 13.87 18.20
CA ALA A 117 0.17 13.95 19.18
C ALA A 117 1.54 14.38 18.60
N VAL A 118 1.63 14.62 17.27
CA VAL A 118 2.92 14.55 16.56
C VAL A 118 3.17 15.71 15.57
N ILE A 119 2.53 16.86 15.75
CA ILE A 119 2.98 18.09 15.07
C ILE A 119 3.88 18.85 16.06
N PRO A 120 5.22 18.85 15.90
CA PRO A 120 6.04 19.82 16.64
C PRO A 120 5.62 21.23 16.20
N PRO A 121 5.59 22.23 17.11
CA PRO A 121 5.23 23.58 16.74
C PRO A 121 6.15 24.04 15.60
N LEU A 122 5.55 24.56 14.52
CA LEU A 122 6.26 25.08 13.37
C LEU A 122 7.20 26.19 13.87
N SER A 123 8.50 25.95 13.92
CA SER A 123 9.47 26.98 14.27
C SER A 123 9.26 28.16 13.32
N PRO A 124 9.09 29.40 13.83
CA PRO A 124 8.87 30.54 12.96
C PRO A 124 10.08 30.70 12.02
N PRO A 125 9.85 31.13 10.76
CA PRO A 125 10.94 31.34 9.81
C PRO A 125 11.93 32.37 10.39
N PRO A 126 13.24 32.23 10.10
CA PRO A 126 14.23 33.19 10.58
C PRO A 126 13.89 34.58 10.05
N SER A 127 13.84 35.54 10.95
CA SER A 127 13.61 36.95 10.65
C SER A 127 14.68 37.47 9.66
N PRO A 128 14.31 38.39 8.75
CA PRO A 128 15.21 38.92 7.72
C PRO A 128 16.41 39.68 8.30
#